data_AF-A0A139X3D2-F1
#
_entry.id   AF-A0A139X3D2-F1
#
_cell.length_a   1.000
_cell.length_b   1.000
_cell.length_c   1.000
_cell.angle_alpha   90.00
_cell.angle_beta   90.00
_cell.angle_gamma   90.00
#
_symmetry.space_group_name_H-M   'P 1'
#
loop_
_entity.id
_entity.type
_entity.pdbx_description
1 polymer ?
#
loop_
_entity_poly.entity_id
_entity_poly.type
_entity_poly.pdbx_seq_one_letter_code
_entity_poly.pdbx_strand_id
1 'polypeptide(L)'
;MAVFTKQNVTDSKGLLFYRAIIQRKSGVTPGKEKVPISGRRLVDKQLVRFGENTERSQDNLAENLPTAEINSLLKEAKSRSSDPFTLAKQIYQLALRQDDIRVQAIRRNLRKEDSTSQLAAFLLNQAKVPARVGNGIFLRSDEVYSTDFIKWLEIQEGDRWLAYDPIDRSFKEQDRYLNWWYGSGRVLQAKGASNVDLEVVVQPNTDNGLTRAVLRGRRVTNPFLEYSFLRLPLATQRVLQVLVLIPIGALIISILHQMVGLQTFGTFTPILISLAFRQTGIFVGIPLFVFVVIIGLLFRGYLNRLQLLIVPRLAAILTATVLLIGLLAVVMESLDLSLGLSVSLFPIVILAMTIERASMMWEENGATETIIAGLGTVLAAVIGYFCMINDYVEHWAFVFPELLLLVLGLNILVGRYNGYKLIEYFRFLSLQRQLNQAKG
;
A
#
# COMPACT_ATOMS: atom_id res chain seq x y z
N MET A 1 7.17 -20.99 8.54
CA MET A 1 6.41 -22.23 8.30
C MET A 1 5.77 -22.11 6.93
N ALA A 2 6.08 -23.03 6.01
CA ALA A 2 5.28 -23.25 4.82
C ALA A 2 4.15 -24.20 5.23
N VAL A 3 2.90 -23.78 5.04
CA VAL A 3 1.74 -24.67 5.21
C VAL A 3 1.07 -24.77 3.85
N PHE A 4 1.10 -25.99 3.31
CA PHE A 4 0.44 -26.39 2.08
C PHE A 4 -1.07 -26.52 2.33
N THR A 5 -1.87 -26.29 1.29
CA THR A 5 -2.93 -27.26 0.98
C THR A 5 -3.13 -27.33 -0.52
N LYS A 6 -3.20 -28.56 -1.02
CA LYS A 6 -3.56 -28.92 -2.38
C LYS A 6 -5.04 -29.25 -2.34
N GLN A 7 -5.88 -28.47 -3.00
CA GLN A 7 -7.19 -28.95 -3.40
C GLN A 7 -7.34 -28.68 -4.89
N ASN A 8 -7.51 -29.77 -5.63
CA ASN A 8 -7.93 -29.76 -7.02
C ASN A 8 -9.15 -28.86 -7.14
N VAL A 9 -9.00 -27.75 -7.87
CA VAL A 9 -10.14 -27.04 -8.44
C VAL A 9 -9.91 -27.06 -9.94
N THR A 10 -10.52 -28.05 -10.56
CA THR A 10 -10.74 -28.08 -11.99
C THR A 10 -11.70 -26.93 -12.29
N ASP A 11 -11.23 -25.98 -13.09
CA ASP A 11 -12.04 -24.93 -13.71
C ASP A 11 -12.68 -23.90 -12.76
N SER A 12 -11.87 -22.94 -12.32
CA SER A 12 -12.25 -21.57 -11.91
C SER A 12 -11.01 -20.87 -11.37
N LYS A 13 -10.92 -19.55 -11.51
CA LYS A 13 -9.79 -18.70 -11.06
C LYS A 13 -9.38 -19.01 -9.61
N GLY A 14 -8.45 -19.94 -9.42
CA GLY A 14 -7.97 -20.36 -8.11
C GLY A 14 -6.99 -19.34 -7.55
N LEU A 15 -7.40 -18.59 -6.53
CA LEU A 15 -6.54 -17.67 -5.80
C LEU A 15 -5.81 -18.44 -4.69
N LEU A 16 -4.48 -18.49 -4.75
CA LEU A 16 -3.63 -19.16 -3.77
C LEU A 16 -3.00 -18.13 -2.82
N PHE A 17 -3.38 -18.18 -1.55
CA PHE A 17 -2.85 -17.26 -0.53
C PHE A 17 -1.75 -17.94 0.30
N TYR A 18 -0.58 -17.29 0.39
CA TYR A 18 0.54 -17.77 1.20
C TYR A 18 1.06 -16.65 2.11
N ARG A 19 1.31 -16.97 3.38
CA ARG A 19 1.94 -16.06 4.36
C ARG A 19 3.25 -16.67 4.86
N ALA A 20 4.34 -15.92 4.73
CA ALA A 20 5.64 -16.25 5.32
C ALA A 20 6.02 -15.18 6.35
N ILE A 21 6.41 -15.60 7.54
CA ILE A 21 6.91 -14.71 8.60
C ILE A 21 8.40 -15.00 8.77
N ILE A 22 9.23 -13.99 8.56
CA ILE A 22 10.68 -14.07 8.75
C ILE A 22 11.01 -13.47 10.12
N GLN A 23 11.77 -14.20 10.93
CA GLN A 23 12.17 -13.76 12.26
C GLN A 23 13.69 -13.79 12.40
N ARG A 24 14.23 -12.76 13.06
CA ARG A 24 15.63 -12.76 13.48
C ARG A 24 15.80 -13.72 14.66
N LYS A 25 16.77 -14.64 14.57
CA LYS A 25 17.09 -15.60 15.65
C LYS A 25 17.56 -14.83 16.91
N SER A 26 16.96 -15.12 18.06
CA SER A 26 17.32 -14.48 19.35
C SER A 26 18.65 -15.04 19.88
N GLY A 27 19.50 -14.19 20.46
CA GLY A 27 20.79 -14.57 21.04
C GLY A 27 22.03 -14.16 20.22
N VAL A 28 21.86 -13.43 19.11
CA VAL A 28 22.98 -12.80 18.41
C VAL A 28 23.13 -11.38 18.94
N THR A 29 24.20 -11.12 19.69
CA THR A 29 24.60 -9.76 20.08
C THR A 29 24.79 -8.96 18.80
N PRO A 30 24.15 -7.78 18.63
CA PRO A 30 24.47 -6.92 17.51
C PRO A 30 25.94 -6.53 17.66
N GLY A 31 26.79 -6.99 16.75
CA GLY A 31 28.04 -6.27 16.52
C GLY A 31 27.69 -4.83 16.17
N LYS A 32 28.64 -3.90 16.35
CA LYS A 32 28.50 -2.55 15.77
C LYS A 32 28.36 -2.60 14.22
N GLU A 33 28.60 -3.77 13.62
CA GLU A 33 28.16 -4.17 12.29
C GLU A 33 26.83 -4.94 12.33
N LYS A 34 25.92 -4.57 11.42
CA LYS A 34 24.64 -5.25 11.21
C LYS A 34 24.87 -6.72 10.84
N VAL A 35 24.25 -7.61 11.60
CA VAL A 35 24.47 -9.06 11.61
C VAL A 35 23.87 -9.74 10.36
N PRO A 36 24.59 -10.70 9.75
CA PRO A 36 24.30 -11.25 8.43
C PRO A 36 23.28 -12.39 8.49
N ILE A 37 22.41 -12.45 7.47
CA ILE A 37 21.45 -13.54 7.24
C ILE A 37 22.09 -14.55 6.28
N SER A 38 22.92 -15.46 6.79
CA SER A 38 23.45 -16.54 5.95
C SER A 38 22.44 -17.69 5.86
N GLY A 39 21.74 -17.78 4.73
CA GLY A 39 20.97 -18.96 4.30
C GLY A 39 21.86 -20.13 3.88
N ARG A 40 22.83 -20.53 4.72
CA ARG A 40 23.95 -21.39 4.30
C ARG A 40 23.69 -22.90 4.27
N ARG A 41 22.44 -23.37 4.38
CA ARG A 41 22.13 -24.81 4.30
C ARG A 41 20.75 -25.07 3.72
N LEU A 42 20.63 -24.90 2.41
CA LEU A 42 19.61 -25.54 1.56
C LEU A 42 20.04 -25.65 0.09
N VAL A 43 21.24 -25.16 -0.25
CA VAL A 43 21.68 -24.96 -1.64
C VAL A 43 22.27 -26.24 -2.25
N ASP A 44 22.79 -27.18 -1.47
CA ASP A 44 23.53 -28.34 -2.01
C ASP A 44 22.65 -29.41 -2.69
N LYS A 45 21.32 -29.35 -2.56
CA LYS A 45 20.42 -30.31 -3.23
C LYS A 45 19.76 -29.79 -4.52
N GLN A 46 19.82 -28.49 -4.79
CA GLN A 46 19.36 -27.93 -6.08
C GLN A 46 20.47 -27.85 -7.13
N LEU A 47 21.73 -28.04 -6.73
CA LEU A 47 22.89 -28.12 -7.62
C LEU A 47 22.78 -29.22 -8.68
N VAL A 48 21.97 -30.26 -8.46
CA VAL A 48 21.83 -31.38 -9.40
C VAL A 48 20.83 -31.10 -10.53
N ARG A 49 19.91 -30.12 -10.38
CA ARG A 49 18.92 -29.80 -11.44
C ARG A 49 19.24 -28.57 -12.28
N PHE A 50 20.35 -27.89 -11.99
CA PHE A 50 20.84 -26.78 -12.83
C PHE A 50 21.62 -27.26 -14.06
N GLY A 51 22.03 -28.54 -14.14
CA GLY A 51 22.62 -29.10 -15.37
C GLY A 51 21.60 -29.21 -16.50
N GLU A 52 20.47 -29.88 -16.25
CA GLU A 52 19.55 -30.32 -17.32
C GLU A 52 18.76 -29.20 -18.02
N ASN A 53 18.46 -28.08 -17.34
CA ASN A 53 17.75 -26.95 -17.98
C ASN A 53 18.68 -25.95 -18.68
N THR A 54 19.99 -26.02 -18.38
CA THR A 54 21.00 -25.16 -19.02
C THR A 54 21.38 -25.72 -20.39
N GLU A 55 21.34 -27.04 -20.57
CA GLU A 55 21.65 -27.72 -21.84
C GLU A 55 20.72 -27.32 -22.99
N ARG A 56 19.39 -27.26 -22.75
CA ARG A 56 18.43 -26.83 -23.80
C ARG A 56 18.52 -25.35 -24.20
N SER A 57 19.05 -24.50 -23.31
CA SER A 57 19.30 -23.09 -23.62
C SER A 57 20.68 -22.89 -24.25
N GLN A 58 21.69 -23.70 -23.89
CA GLN A 58 23.03 -23.63 -24.48
C GLN A 58 23.05 -24.09 -25.93
N ASP A 59 22.31 -25.14 -26.29
CA ASP A 59 22.25 -25.66 -27.67
C ASP A 59 21.62 -24.66 -28.66
N ASN A 60 20.59 -23.91 -28.24
CA ASN A 60 19.99 -22.86 -29.09
C ASN A 60 20.81 -21.57 -29.13
N LEU A 61 21.66 -21.31 -28.13
CA LEU A 61 22.52 -20.12 -28.11
C LEU A 61 23.78 -20.31 -28.95
N ALA A 62 24.35 -21.52 -29.02
CA ALA A 62 25.62 -21.81 -29.68
C ALA A 62 25.66 -21.42 -31.18
N GLU A 63 24.51 -21.46 -31.87
CA GLU A 63 24.45 -21.30 -33.33
C GLU A 63 24.32 -19.83 -33.80
N ASN A 64 23.96 -18.87 -32.93
CA ASN A 64 23.71 -17.46 -33.30
C ASN A 64 24.20 -16.43 -32.25
N LEU A 65 25.27 -16.73 -31.51
CA LEU A 65 25.85 -15.77 -30.56
C LEU A 65 26.61 -14.64 -31.30
N PRO A 66 26.28 -13.36 -31.05
CA PRO A 66 27.03 -12.20 -31.56
C PRO A 66 28.40 -12.09 -30.85
N THR A 67 29.33 -12.96 -31.23
CA THR A 67 30.63 -13.17 -30.58
C THR A 67 31.56 -11.97 -30.79
N ALA A 68 31.47 -11.27 -31.91
CA ALA A 68 32.25 -10.07 -32.20
C ALA A 68 31.86 -8.92 -31.25
N GLU A 69 30.56 -8.69 -31.07
CA GLU A 69 29.99 -7.67 -30.21
C GLU A 69 30.31 -7.96 -28.73
N ILE A 70 30.14 -9.20 -28.29
CA ILE A 70 30.52 -9.65 -26.94
C ILE A 70 32.01 -9.42 -26.69
N ASN A 71 32.88 -9.85 -27.60
CA ASN A 71 34.32 -9.68 -27.45
C ASN A 71 34.74 -8.20 -27.45
N SER A 72 34.08 -7.36 -28.25
CA SER A 72 34.35 -5.92 -28.28
C SER A 72 33.99 -5.24 -26.95
N LEU A 73 32.83 -5.58 -26.37
CA LEU A 73 32.38 -5.05 -25.07
C LEU A 73 33.27 -5.55 -23.94
N LEU A 74 33.65 -6.83 -23.96
CA LEU A 74 34.56 -7.39 -22.96
C LEU A 74 35.95 -6.77 -23.05
N LYS A 75 36.45 -6.47 -24.24
CA LYS A 75 37.74 -5.80 -24.44
C LYS A 75 37.71 -4.36 -23.91
N GLU A 76 36.62 -3.62 -24.16
CA GLU A 76 36.41 -2.27 -23.61
C GLU A 76 36.28 -2.28 -22.08
N ALA A 77 35.56 -3.24 -21.51
CA ALA A 77 35.44 -3.38 -20.07
C ALA A 77 36.79 -3.74 -19.42
N LYS A 78 37.56 -4.65 -20.03
CA LYS A 78 38.91 -5.04 -19.58
C LYS A 78 39.92 -3.91 -19.67
N SER A 79 39.88 -3.05 -20.69
CA SER A 79 40.81 -1.92 -20.79
C SER A 79 40.56 -0.83 -19.73
N ARG A 80 39.35 -0.79 -19.17
CA ARG A 80 38.94 0.17 -18.13
C ARG A 80 38.85 -0.45 -16.73
N SER A 81 39.34 -1.69 -16.54
CA SER A 81 39.29 -2.38 -15.26
C SER A 81 40.61 -3.07 -14.92
N SER A 82 40.99 -2.96 -13.64
CA SER A 82 42.19 -3.61 -13.10
C SER A 82 41.86 -4.85 -12.28
N ASP A 83 40.62 -4.96 -11.79
CA ASP A 83 40.17 -6.04 -10.89
C ASP A 83 38.84 -6.66 -11.37
N PRO A 84 38.51 -7.91 -11.00
CA PRO A 84 37.24 -8.56 -11.31
C PRO A 84 36.01 -7.74 -10.91
N PHE A 85 36.09 -6.99 -9.80
CA PHE A 85 35.03 -6.08 -9.35
C PHE A 85 34.85 -4.86 -10.23
N THR A 86 35.97 -4.24 -10.60
CA THR A 86 35.98 -3.10 -11.50
C THR A 86 35.48 -3.52 -12.87
N LEU A 87 35.85 -4.72 -13.33
CA LEU A 87 35.35 -5.34 -14.55
C LEU A 87 33.84 -5.54 -14.50
N ALA A 88 33.34 -6.10 -13.40
CA ALA A 88 31.92 -6.29 -13.18
C ALA A 88 31.11 -5.00 -13.15
N LYS A 89 31.64 -3.96 -12.50
CA LYS A 89 31.02 -2.64 -12.48
C LYS A 89 30.95 -2.04 -13.87
N GLN A 90 32.03 -2.15 -14.65
CA GLN A 90 32.07 -1.66 -16.04
C GLN A 90 31.12 -2.44 -16.95
N ILE A 91 31.08 -3.77 -16.84
CA ILE A 91 30.14 -4.60 -17.60
C ILE A 91 28.69 -4.26 -17.25
N TYR A 92 28.38 -4.07 -15.97
CA TYR A 92 27.03 -3.67 -15.55
C TYR A 92 26.67 -2.28 -16.10
N GLN A 93 27.57 -1.31 -16.03
CA GLN A 93 27.35 0.03 -16.61
C GLN A 93 27.16 0.01 -18.13
N LEU A 94 27.94 -0.80 -18.84
CA LEU A 94 27.77 -1.00 -20.29
C LEU A 94 26.42 -1.67 -20.59
N ALA A 95 26.00 -2.66 -19.80
CA ALA A 95 24.71 -3.33 -19.94
C ALA A 95 23.50 -2.40 -19.68
N LEU A 96 23.69 -1.30 -18.94
CA LEU A 96 22.69 -0.24 -18.74
C LEU A 96 22.52 0.67 -19.97
N ARG A 97 23.51 0.78 -20.86
CA ARG A 97 23.45 1.66 -22.04
C ARG A 97 22.56 1.03 -23.11
N GLN A 98 21.27 1.36 -23.06
CA GLN A 98 20.29 0.81 -24.00
C GLN A 98 20.48 1.34 -25.44
N ASP A 99 21.16 2.48 -25.60
CA ASP A 99 21.42 3.10 -26.90
C ASP A 99 22.63 2.51 -27.64
N ASP A 100 23.42 1.65 -26.99
CA ASP A 100 24.58 1.02 -27.61
C ASP A 100 24.13 -0.11 -28.56
N ILE A 101 24.46 0.03 -29.85
CA ILE A 101 24.12 -0.92 -30.91
C ILE A 101 24.58 -2.34 -30.56
N ARG A 102 25.72 -2.49 -29.88
CA ARG A 102 26.27 -3.79 -29.45
C ARG A 102 25.38 -4.44 -28.39
N VAL A 103 24.90 -3.65 -27.44
CA VAL A 103 23.99 -4.12 -26.38
C VAL A 103 22.63 -4.50 -26.96
N GLN A 104 22.13 -3.74 -27.93
CA GLN A 104 20.88 -4.05 -28.63
C GLN A 104 20.97 -5.34 -29.45
N ALA A 105 22.07 -5.56 -30.19
CA ALA A 105 22.31 -6.78 -30.94
C ALA A 105 22.33 -8.02 -30.03
N ILE A 106 23.02 -7.92 -28.88
CA ILE A 106 23.07 -8.99 -27.89
C ILE A 106 21.69 -9.25 -27.29
N ARG A 107 20.93 -8.21 -26.91
CA ARG A 107 19.57 -8.34 -26.34
C ARG A 107 18.59 -9.01 -27.33
N ARG A 108 18.60 -8.61 -28.60
CA ARG A 108 17.72 -9.17 -29.64
C ARG A 108 17.99 -10.67 -29.85
N ASN A 109 19.25 -11.07 -29.92
CA ASN A 109 19.63 -12.46 -30.14
C ASN A 109 19.37 -13.35 -28.91
N LEU A 110 19.50 -12.80 -27.70
CA LEU A 110 19.24 -13.57 -26.47
C LEU A 110 17.75 -13.81 -26.17
N ARG A 111 16.80 -13.19 -26.89
CA ARG A 111 15.34 -13.25 -26.61
C ARG A 111 15.00 -13.05 -25.12
N LYS A 112 15.86 -12.32 -24.40
CA LYS A 112 15.71 -12.00 -22.98
C LYS A 112 15.32 -10.55 -22.90
N GLU A 113 14.02 -10.33 -22.97
CA GLU A 113 13.43 -9.01 -22.82
C GLU A 113 13.74 -8.49 -21.39
N ASP A 114 14.35 -7.31 -21.35
CA ASP A 114 14.33 -6.32 -20.28
C ASP A 114 15.19 -6.46 -19.02
N SER A 115 15.92 -7.56 -18.79
CA SER A 115 16.75 -7.65 -17.58
C SER A 115 18.23 -7.35 -17.80
N THR A 116 18.63 -6.11 -17.51
CA THR A 116 20.03 -5.65 -17.48
C THR A 116 20.93 -6.55 -16.61
N SER A 117 20.43 -7.00 -15.46
CA SER A 117 21.14 -7.91 -14.54
C SER A 117 21.46 -9.26 -15.18
N GLN A 118 20.58 -9.78 -16.04
CA GLN A 118 20.80 -11.05 -16.76
C GLN A 118 21.85 -10.92 -17.86
N LEU A 119 21.84 -9.82 -18.60
CA LEU A 119 22.85 -9.53 -19.60
C LEU A 119 24.24 -9.38 -18.94
N ALA A 120 24.32 -8.63 -17.85
CA ALA A 120 25.56 -8.45 -17.11
C ALA A 120 26.11 -9.78 -16.56
N ALA A 121 25.25 -10.63 -15.99
CA ALA A 121 25.66 -11.97 -15.52
C ALA A 121 26.17 -12.85 -16.68
N PHE A 122 25.52 -12.80 -17.85
CA PHE A 122 25.97 -13.54 -19.03
C PHE A 122 27.36 -13.10 -19.50
N LEU A 123 27.57 -11.79 -19.64
CA LEU A 123 28.86 -11.22 -20.04
C LEU A 123 29.98 -11.53 -19.03
N LEU A 124 29.66 -11.49 -17.74
CA LEU A 124 30.61 -11.82 -16.68
C LEU A 124 31.03 -13.29 -16.68
N ASN A 125 30.06 -14.20 -16.87
CA ASN A 125 30.36 -15.63 -16.99
C ASN A 125 31.24 -15.91 -18.22
N GLN A 126 31.03 -15.21 -19.34
CA GLN A 126 31.93 -15.29 -20.51
C GLN A 126 33.33 -14.75 -20.22
N ALA A 127 33.45 -13.77 -19.33
CA ALA A 127 34.72 -13.25 -18.84
C ALA A 127 35.40 -14.16 -17.80
N LYS A 128 34.86 -15.36 -17.54
CA LYS A 128 35.29 -16.30 -16.48
C LYS A 128 35.15 -15.74 -15.06
N VAL A 129 34.27 -14.76 -14.86
CA VAL A 129 33.90 -14.25 -13.54
C VAL A 129 32.56 -14.90 -13.15
N PRO A 130 32.53 -15.75 -12.11
CA PRO A 130 31.29 -16.41 -11.67
C PRO A 130 30.25 -15.37 -11.22
N ALA A 131 29.19 -15.24 -12.00
CA ALA A 131 28.12 -14.28 -11.77
C ALA A 131 26.74 -14.93 -11.91
N ARG A 132 25.80 -14.52 -11.06
CA ARG A 132 24.42 -15.03 -11.08
C ARG A 132 23.41 -13.91 -10.87
N VAL A 133 22.16 -14.17 -11.23
CA VAL A 133 21.05 -13.26 -10.99
C VAL A 133 20.26 -13.75 -9.80
N GLY A 134 20.17 -12.93 -8.77
CA GLY A 134 19.25 -13.12 -7.66
C GLY A 134 17.93 -12.41 -7.97
N ASN A 135 16.82 -13.05 -7.64
CA ASN A 135 15.51 -12.47 -7.75
C ASN A 135 14.80 -12.56 -6.40
N GLY A 136 14.05 -11.53 -6.06
CA GLY A 136 13.39 -11.50 -4.77
C GLY A 136 12.73 -10.17 -4.46
N ILE A 137 12.50 -9.95 -3.18
CA ILE A 137 11.66 -8.87 -2.69
C ILE A 137 12.53 -7.88 -1.92
N PHE A 138 12.37 -6.60 -2.21
CA PHE A 138 13.05 -5.55 -1.46
C PHE A 138 12.34 -5.32 -0.13
N LEU A 139 13.07 -5.49 0.98
CA LEU A 139 12.52 -5.31 2.32
C LEU A 139 12.54 -3.82 2.66
N ARG A 140 11.36 -3.20 2.67
CA ARG A 140 11.18 -1.81 3.10
C ARG A 140 10.78 -1.74 4.57
N SER A 141 11.10 -0.62 5.22
CA SER A 141 10.57 -0.29 6.54
C SER A 141 9.07 -0.02 6.51
N ASP A 142 8.57 0.38 5.35
CA ASP A 142 7.19 0.82 5.15
C ASP A 142 6.41 -0.27 4.41
N GLU A 143 5.11 -0.31 4.67
CA GLU A 143 4.21 -1.29 4.07
C GLU A 143 3.99 -0.99 2.57
N VAL A 144 4.19 -1.98 1.72
CA VAL A 144 4.01 -1.85 0.26
C VAL A 144 2.85 -2.73 -0.20
N TYR A 145 1.92 -2.14 -0.95
CA TYR A 145 0.66 -2.74 -1.41
C TYR A 145 0.87 -3.80 -2.48
N SER A 146 1.86 -3.63 -3.35
CA SER A 146 2.34 -4.65 -4.28
C SER A 146 3.81 -4.38 -4.56
N THR A 147 4.67 -5.37 -4.32
CA THR A 147 6.10 -5.28 -4.67
C THR A 147 6.39 -6.20 -5.82
N ASP A 148 6.87 -5.63 -6.92
CA ASP A 148 7.45 -6.41 -8.00
C ASP A 148 8.72 -7.12 -7.54
N PHE A 149 8.94 -8.30 -8.10
CA PHE A 149 10.20 -9.01 -7.91
C PHE A 149 11.33 -8.24 -8.58
N ILE A 150 12.28 -7.79 -7.75
CA ILE A 150 13.46 -7.09 -8.22
C ILE A 150 14.53 -8.12 -8.56
N LYS A 151 15.27 -7.85 -9.64
CA LYS A 151 16.39 -8.67 -10.09
C LYS A 151 17.70 -7.92 -9.85
N TRP A 152 18.66 -8.55 -9.20
CA TRP A 152 20.00 -7.98 -8.97
C TRP A 152 21.08 -8.93 -9.45
N LEU A 153 22.27 -8.38 -9.70
CA LEU A 153 23.46 -9.13 -10.07
C LEU A 153 24.23 -9.52 -8.79
N GLU A 154 24.64 -10.78 -8.69
CA GLU A 154 25.54 -11.27 -7.64
C GLU A 154 26.83 -11.82 -8.25
N ILE A 155 27.96 -11.59 -7.57
CA ILE A 155 29.29 -12.04 -7.98
C ILE A 155 29.98 -12.74 -6.83
N GLN A 156 30.73 -13.79 -7.14
CA GLN A 156 31.46 -14.55 -6.14
C GLN A 156 32.81 -13.92 -5.82
N GLU A 157 33.09 -13.75 -4.53
CA GLU A 157 34.39 -13.39 -3.98
C GLU A 157 34.82 -14.45 -2.96
N GLY A 158 35.75 -15.33 -3.37
CA GLY A 158 36.12 -16.49 -2.58
C GLY A 158 34.90 -17.37 -2.27
N ASP A 159 34.48 -17.37 -1.01
CA ASP A 159 33.35 -18.15 -0.48
C ASP A 159 32.10 -17.29 -0.21
N ARG A 160 32.10 -16.01 -0.62
CA ARG A 160 30.99 -15.06 -0.43
C ARG A 160 30.41 -14.63 -1.77
N TRP A 161 29.13 -14.25 -1.74
CA TRP A 161 28.43 -13.67 -2.89
C TRP A 161 28.04 -12.24 -2.56
N LEU A 162 28.48 -11.30 -3.39
CA LEU A 162 28.20 -9.88 -3.22
C LEU A 162 27.19 -9.42 -4.25
N ALA A 163 26.15 -8.72 -3.80
CA ALA A 163 25.11 -8.16 -4.67
C ALA A 163 25.47 -6.75 -5.12
N TYR A 164 25.16 -6.42 -6.37
CA TYR A 164 25.32 -5.09 -6.91
C TYR A 164 24.20 -4.16 -6.42
N ASP A 165 24.57 -3.08 -5.74
CA ASP A 165 23.64 -1.99 -5.41
C ASP A 165 23.68 -0.90 -6.51
N PRO A 166 22.58 -0.62 -7.22
CA PRO A 166 22.52 0.41 -8.25
C PRO A 166 22.68 1.84 -7.72
N ILE A 167 22.40 2.09 -6.44
CA ILE A 167 22.49 3.42 -5.82
C ILE A 167 23.96 3.71 -5.48
N ASP A 168 24.59 2.82 -4.70
CA ASP A 168 25.98 2.99 -4.26
C ASP A 168 27.00 2.62 -5.36
N ARG A 169 26.55 2.01 -6.46
CA ARG A 169 27.39 1.48 -7.56
C ARG A 169 28.54 0.61 -7.04
N SER A 170 28.26 -0.23 -6.04
CA SER A 170 29.22 -1.09 -5.36
C SER A 170 28.64 -2.47 -5.09
N PHE A 171 29.53 -3.46 -4.96
CA PHE A 171 29.19 -4.82 -4.57
C PHE A 171 29.29 -4.93 -3.05
N LYS A 172 28.21 -5.31 -2.39
CA LYS A 172 28.13 -5.46 -0.93
C LYS A 172 27.37 -6.74 -0.56
N GLU A 173 27.53 -7.19 0.69
CA GLU A 173 26.68 -8.26 1.22
C GLU A 173 25.21 -7.82 1.23
N GLN A 174 24.34 -8.77 0.89
CA GLN A 174 22.93 -8.51 0.64
C GLN A 174 22.10 -8.64 1.93
N ASP A 175 21.76 -7.50 2.52
CA ASP A 175 20.89 -7.46 3.72
C ASP A 175 19.51 -6.84 3.46
N ARG A 176 19.35 -6.11 2.35
CA ARG A 176 18.13 -5.34 2.04
C ARG A 176 17.09 -6.10 1.21
N TYR A 177 17.46 -7.25 0.66
CA TYR A 177 16.59 -8.03 -0.21
C TYR A 177 16.40 -9.43 0.38
N LEU A 178 15.16 -9.90 0.33
CA LEU A 178 14.85 -11.30 0.55
C LEU A 178 15.01 -12.04 -0.77
N ASN A 179 16.05 -12.86 -0.88
CA ASN A 179 16.23 -13.73 -2.03
C ASN A 179 15.18 -14.83 -2.06
N TRP A 180 14.53 -15.01 -3.21
CA TRP A 180 13.47 -15.99 -3.42
C TRP A 180 13.87 -17.08 -4.42
N TRP A 181 14.52 -16.74 -5.54
CA TRP A 181 15.11 -17.72 -6.45
C TRP A 181 16.27 -17.14 -7.27
N TYR A 182 17.11 -18.05 -7.80
CA TYR A 182 18.21 -17.72 -8.69
C TYR A 182 17.89 -18.04 -10.16
N GLY A 183 18.41 -17.21 -11.07
CA GLY A 183 18.40 -17.47 -12.52
C GLY A 183 17.43 -16.59 -13.32
N SER A 184 17.27 -16.92 -14.60
CA SER A 184 16.48 -16.13 -15.56
C SER A 184 15.03 -16.59 -15.72
N GLY A 185 14.63 -17.68 -15.05
CA GLY A 185 13.26 -18.19 -15.10
C GLY A 185 12.26 -17.26 -14.41
N ARG A 186 10.99 -17.33 -14.83
CA ARG A 186 9.85 -16.68 -14.15
C ARG A 186 9.62 -17.32 -12.77
N VAL A 187 9.07 -16.55 -11.82
CA VAL A 187 8.77 -16.99 -10.44
C VAL A 187 7.85 -18.21 -10.45
N LEU A 188 6.85 -18.18 -11.33
CA LEU A 188 5.82 -19.19 -11.49
C LEU A 188 5.73 -19.57 -12.97
N GLN A 189 5.70 -20.85 -13.24
CA GLN A 189 5.38 -21.41 -14.56
C GLN A 189 4.19 -22.35 -14.37
N ALA A 190 3.05 -21.98 -14.95
CA ALA A 190 1.84 -22.81 -14.93
C ALA A 190 1.67 -23.49 -16.29
N LYS A 191 1.52 -24.82 -16.29
CA LYS A 191 1.24 -25.57 -17.51
C LYS A 191 -0.24 -25.39 -17.85
N GLY A 192 -0.54 -24.70 -18.95
CA GLY A 192 -1.92 -24.43 -19.41
C GLY A 192 -2.48 -23.05 -19.03
N ALA A 193 -1.70 -22.18 -18.37
CA ALA A 193 -2.06 -20.79 -18.11
C ALA A 193 -0.88 -19.86 -18.47
N SER A 194 -1.14 -18.88 -19.33
CA SER A 194 -0.10 -17.96 -19.83
C SER A 194 0.05 -16.69 -18.98
N ASN A 195 -1.02 -16.26 -18.29
CA ASN A 195 -1.05 -15.04 -17.48
C ASN A 195 -1.34 -15.39 -16.02
N VAL A 196 -0.29 -15.46 -15.21
CA VAL A 196 -0.37 -15.61 -13.76
C VAL A 196 0.10 -14.30 -13.14
N ASP A 197 -0.84 -13.54 -12.58
CA ASP A 197 -0.55 -12.34 -11.81
C ASP A 197 -0.19 -12.72 -10.37
N LEU A 198 0.97 -12.27 -9.91
CA LEU A 198 1.49 -12.54 -8.58
C LEU A 198 1.61 -11.23 -7.81
N GLU A 199 0.75 -11.04 -6.82
CA GLU A 199 0.79 -9.90 -5.92
C GLU A 199 1.50 -10.27 -4.63
N VAL A 200 2.53 -9.49 -4.27
CA VAL A 200 3.31 -9.72 -3.04
C VAL A 200 3.20 -8.50 -2.14
N VAL A 201 2.66 -8.72 -0.94
CA VAL A 201 2.52 -7.72 0.10
C VAL A 201 3.60 -7.92 1.16
N VAL A 202 4.33 -6.85 1.48
CA VAL A 202 5.36 -6.85 2.52
C VAL A 202 4.97 -5.84 3.60
N GLN A 203 4.94 -6.30 4.84
CA GLN A 203 4.62 -5.48 6.00
C GLN A 203 5.66 -5.70 7.10
N PRO A 204 6.18 -4.63 7.75
CA PRO A 204 7.06 -4.76 8.91
C PRO A 204 6.32 -5.45 10.06
N ASN A 205 6.98 -6.40 10.72
CA ASN A 205 6.40 -7.07 11.89
C ASN A 205 6.61 -6.22 13.15
N THR A 206 5.57 -5.47 13.55
CA THR A 206 5.56 -4.65 14.76
C THR A 206 5.11 -5.43 16.01
N ASP A 207 4.54 -6.63 15.85
CA ASP A 207 3.94 -7.44 16.93
C ASP A 207 4.97 -8.25 17.74
N ASN A 208 6.04 -7.60 18.17
CA ASN A 208 7.19 -8.24 18.83
C ASN A 208 6.86 -8.95 20.15
N GLY A 209 5.76 -8.60 20.83
CA GLY A 209 5.37 -9.20 22.12
C GLY A 209 4.41 -10.39 21.98
N LEU A 210 3.25 -10.15 21.38
CA LEU A 210 2.13 -11.11 21.33
C LEU A 210 2.46 -12.33 20.48
N THR A 211 3.02 -12.11 19.29
CA THR A 211 3.41 -13.19 18.37
C THR A 211 4.51 -14.07 18.97
N ARG A 212 5.44 -13.50 19.75
CA ARG A 212 6.49 -14.27 20.46
C ARG A 212 5.92 -15.10 21.62
N ALA A 213 4.90 -14.59 22.32
CA ALA A 213 4.22 -15.32 23.40
C ALA A 213 3.41 -16.50 22.86
N VAL A 214 2.70 -16.32 21.75
CA VAL A 214 1.94 -17.37 21.07
C VAL A 214 2.87 -18.46 20.50
N LEU A 215 4.04 -18.08 19.96
CA LEU A 215 5.01 -19.02 19.39
C LEU A 215 5.86 -19.76 20.44
N ARG A 216 6.11 -19.18 21.62
CA ARG A 216 6.92 -19.81 22.68
C ARG A 216 6.23 -20.94 23.44
N GLY A 217 5.03 -21.34 23.06
CA GLY A 217 4.48 -22.60 23.54
C GLY A 217 4.11 -22.58 25.03
N ARG A 218 3.31 -21.62 25.46
CA ARG A 218 2.15 -22.06 26.24
C ARG A 218 1.10 -22.42 25.21
N ARG A 219 0.65 -23.68 25.22
CA ARG A 219 -0.66 -24.05 24.69
C ARG A 219 -1.68 -23.22 25.47
N VAL A 220 -1.82 -21.95 25.12
CA VAL A 220 -2.98 -21.17 25.49
C VAL A 220 -3.98 -21.57 24.42
N THR A 221 -4.65 -22.70 24.66
CA THR A 221 -5.92 -23.06 24.02
C THR A 221 -6.96 -22.04 24.44
N ASN A 222 -6.75 -20.78 24.09
CA ASN A 222 -7.78 -19.76 24.13
C ASN A 222 -8.40 -19.79 22.74
N PRO A 223 -9.67 -20.23 22.60
CA PRO A 223 -10.39 -20.20 21.34
C PRO A 223 -10.30 -18.82 20.66
N PHE A 224 -10.26 -17.75 21.46
CA PHE A 224 -10.10 -16.36 21.02
C PHE A 224 -8.82 -16.08 20.22
N LEU A 225 -7.71 -16.79 20.48
CA LEU A 225 -6.45 -16.66 19.73
C LEU A 225 -6.44 -17.48 18.43
N GLU A 226 -7.28 -18.51 18.33
CA GLU A 226 -7.50 -19.26 17.10
C GLU A 226 -8.44 -18.52 16.13
N TYR A 227 -9.38 -17.71 16.64
CA TYR A 227 -10.30 -16.87 15.85
C TYR A 227 -9.85 -15.40 15.72
N SER A 228 -8.60 -15.07 16.07
CA SER A 228 -8.08 -13.70 15.98
C SER A 228 -7.89 -13.24 14.52
N PHE A 229 -8.20 -11.97 14.24
CA PHE A 229 -7.98 -11.32 12.94
C PHE A 229 -6.53 -11.43 12.45
N LEU A 230 -5.57 -11.62 13.36
CA LEU A 230 -4.15 -11.80 13.07
C LEU A 230 -3.82 -13.04 12.24
N ARG A 231 -4.75 -14.00 12.09
CA ARG A 231 -4.57 -15.19 11.24
C ARG A 231 -5.07 -15.03 9.81
N LEU A 232 -5.84 -13.98 9.53
CA LEU A 232 -6.38 -13.74 8.19
C LEU A 232 -5.27 -13.38 7.19
N PRO A 233 -5.49 -13.56 5.88
CA PRO A 233 -4.57 -13.05 4.85
C PRO A 233 -4.32 -11.55 5.04
N LEU A 234 -3.11 -11.06 4.74
CA LEU A 234 -2.73 -9.65 4.93
C LEU A 234 -3.70 -8.69 4.22
N ALA A 235 -4.17 -9.05 3.02
CA ALA A 235 -5.18 -8.27 2.30
C ALA A 235 -6.50 -8.13 3.09
N THR A 236 -6.98 -9.22 3.69
CA THR A 236 -8.20 -9.21 4.52
C THR A 236 -8.00 -8.47 5.84
N GLN A 237 -6.80 -8.57 6.44
CA GLN A 237 -6.46 -7.85 7.67
C GLN A 237 -6.58 -6.34 7.48
N ARG A 238 -6.12 -5.79 6.36
CA ARG A 238 -6.22 -4.36 6.07
C ARG A 238 -7.64 -3.86 6.00
N VAL A 239 -8.53 -4.59 5.31
CA VAL A 239 -9.95 -4.23 5.24
C VAL A 239 -10.55 -4.21 6.65
N LEU A 240 -10.20 -5.20 7.47
CA LEU A 240 -10.68 -5.27 8.86
C LEU A 240 -10.07 -4.21 9.76
N GLN A 241 -8.80 -3.84 9.60
CA GLN A 241 -8.20 -2.71 10.28
C GLN A 241 -9.07 -1.48 10.06
N VAL A 242 -9.33 -1.11 8.79
CA VAL A 242 -10.19 0.03 8.47
C VAL A 242 -11.61 -0.11 9.06
N LEU A 243 -12.22 -1.29 8.92
CA LEU A 243 -13.58 -1.54 9.38
C LEU A 243 -13.73 -1.34 10.90
N VAL A 244 -12.75 -1.81 11.67
CA VAL A 244 -12.73 -1.74 13.14
C VAL A 244 -12.55 -0.31 13.64
N LEU A 245 -11.94 0.59 12.85
CA LEU A 245 -11.82 2.01 13.19
C LEU A 245 -13.14 2.78 13.01
N ILE A 246 -14.06 2.30 12.18
CA ILE A 246 -15.34 3.00 11.92
C ILE A 246 -16.16 3.15 13.21
N PRO A 247 -16.41 2.12 14.02
CA PRO A 247 -17.11 2.29 15.31
C PRO A 247 -16.44 3.28 16.27
N ILE A 248 -15.10 3.34 16.27
CA ILE A 248 -14.33 4.26 17.12
C ILE A 248 -14.52 5.71 16.65
N GLY A 249 -14.40 5.94 15.34
CA GLY A 249 -14.70 7.25 14.77
C GLY A 249 -16.15 7.67 15.04
N ALA A 250 -17.09 6.72 15.02
CA ALA A 250 -18.50 6.99 15.29
C ALA A 250 -18.72 7.42 16.74
N LEU A 251 -18.00 6.83 17.70
CA LEU A 251 -18.02 7.25 19.09
C LEU A 251 -17.56 8.70 19.26
N ILE A 252 -16.45 9.06 18.62
CA ILE A 252 -15.94 10.44 18.69
C ILE A 252 -16.96 11.42 18.10
N ILE A 253 -17.51 11.10 16.94
CA ILE A 253 -18.50 11.96 16.29
C ILE A 253 -19.79 12.04 17.10
N SER A 254 -20.21 10.94 17.74
CA SER A 254 -21.34 10.92 18.67
C SER A 254 -21.10 11.86 19.86
N ILE A 255 -19.90 11.87 20.43
CA ILE A 255 -19.51 12.79 21.51
C ILE A 255 -19.53 14.25 21.01
N LEU A 256 -18.97 14.54 19.84
CA LEU A 256 -19.02 15.88 19.25
C LEU A 256 -20.46 16.34 19.02
N HIS A 257 -21.33 15.46 18.57
CA HIS A 257 -22.72 15.80 18.31
C HIS A 257 -23.52 16.01 19.61
N GLN A 258 -23.40 15.10 20.58
CA GLN A 258 -24.24 15.08 21.78
C GLN A 258 -23.70 15.96 22.90
N MET A 259 -22.39 15.94 23.16
CA MET A 259 -21.79 16.68 24.27
C MET A 259 -21.35 18.09 23.84
N VAL A 260 -20.72 18.22 22.66
CA VAL A 260 -20.27 19.54 22.17
C VAL A 260 -21.44 20.31 21.56
N GLY A 261 -22.28 19.64 20.76
CA GLY A 261 -23.41 20.25 20.09
C GLY A 261 -23.09 20.75 18.68
N LEU A 262 -22.10 20.14 18.01
CA LEU A 262 -21.71 20.55 16.66
C LEU A 262 -22.85 20.32 15.65
N GLN A 263 -23.26 21.37 14.95
CA GLN A 263 -24.19 21.25 13.81
C GLN A 263 -23.46 20.63 12.62
N THR A 264 -23.99 19.53 12.09
CA THR A 264 -23.40 18.78 10.97
C THR A 264 -24.49 18.33 10.00
N PHE A 265 -24.10 17.92 8.80
CA PHE A 265 -24.99 17.33 7.79
C PHE A 265 -25.41 15.92 8.22
N GLY A 266 -26.30 15.82 9.19
CA GLY A 266 -26.66 14.56 9.84
C GLY A 266 -25.51 14.00 10.69
N THR A 267 -25.76 12.84 11.29
CA THR A 267 -24.88 12.23 12.29
C THR A 267 -23.80 11.32 11.69
N PHE A 268 -24.10 10.70 10.55
CA PHE A 268 -23.21 9.71 9.91
C PHE A 268 -22.34 10.30 8.79
N THR A 269 -22.72 11.44 8.22
CA THR A 269 -21.96 12.04 7.12
C THR A 269 -20.53 12.45 7.51
N PRO A 270 -20.28 13.06 8.70
CA PRO A 270 -18.91 13.39 9.09
C PRO A 270 -17.99 12.17 9.16
N ILE A 271 -18.50 10.99 9.56
CA ILE A 271 -17.68 9.77 9.64
C ILE A 271 -17.32 9.24 8.26
N LEU A 272 -18.28 9.28 7.34
CA LEU A 272 -18.05 8.90 5.95
C LEU A 272 -17.00 9.80 5.30
N ILE A 273 -17.09 11.12 5.51
CA ILE A 273 -16.11 12.08 5.00
C ILE A 273 -14.73 11.85 5.63
N SER A 274 -14.67 11.58 6.94
CA SER A 274 -13.42 11.20 7.63
C SER A 274 -12.76 9.98 6.97
N LEU A 275 -13.55 8.96 6.64
CA LEU A 275 -13.05 7.76 5.97
C LEU A 275 -12.59 8.05 4.54
N ALA A 276 -13.26 8.95 3.82
CA ALA A 276 -12.79 9.43 2.53
C ALA A 276 -11.44 10.17 2.65
N PHE A 277 -11.29 11.07 3.62
CA PHE A 277 -10.02 11.76 3.89
C PHE A 277 -8.89 10.81 4.31
N ARG A 278 -9.20 9.68 4.95
CA ARG A 278 -8.21 8.62 5.22
C ARG A 278 -7.62 8.04 3.92
N GLN A 279 -8.42 7.96 2.85
CA GLN A 279 -7.96 7.43 1.56
C GLN A 279 -7.25 8.49 0.71
N THR A 280 -7.79 9.71 0.62
CA THR A 280 -7.24 10.79 -0.22
C THR A 280 -6.17 11.63 0.47
N GLY A 281 -6.07 11.54 1.79
CA GLY A 281 -5.28 12.45 2.61
C GLY A 281 -5.99 13.78 2.83
N ILE A 282 -5.76 14.41 3.99
CA ILE A 282 -6.46 15.64 4.37
C ILE A 282 -6.06 16.86 3.51
N PHE A 283 -4.79 16.94 3.12
CA PHE A 283 -4.24 18.08 2.36
C PHE A 283 -4.86 18.21 0.97
N VAL A 284 -5.09 17.08 0.30
CA VAL A 284 -5.76 17.04 -1.01
C VAL A 284 -7.27 16.91 -0.84
N GLY A 285 -7.71 16.13 0.16
CA GLY A 285 -9.10 15.79 0.39
C GLY A 285 -9.98 16.98 0.74
N ILE A 286 -9.55 17.90 1.62
CA ILE A 286 -10.38 19.05 2.01
C ILE A 286 -10.64 19.99 0.83
N PRO A 287 -9.61 20.50 0.09
CA PRO A 287 -9.84 21.38 -1.05
C PRO A 287 -10.72 20.72 -2.12
N LEU A 288 -10.46 19.45 -2.43
CA LEU A 288 -11.24 18.67 -3.38
C LEU A 288 -12.70 18.54 -2.94
N PHE A 289 -12.94 18.18 -1.69
CA PHE A 289 -14.27 18.04 -1.13
C PHE A 289 -15.06 19.35 -1.20
N VAL A 290 -14.46 20.45 -0.75
CA VAL A 290 -15.11 21.78 -0.79
C VAL A 290 -15.42 22.18 -2.23
N PHE A 291 -14.47 22.01 -3.15
CA PHE A 291 -14.65 22.33 -4.56
C PHE A 291 -15.79 21.54 -5.21
N VAL A 292 -15.81 20.21 -5.00
CA VAL A 292 -16.84 19.33 -5.55
C VAL A 292 -18.21 19.63 -4.95
N VAL A 293 -18.30 19.89 -3.63
CA VAL A 293 -19.57 20.25 -2.99
C VAL A 293 -20.12 21.57 -3.55
N ILE A 294 -19.28 22.59 -3.74
CA ILE A 294 -19.70 23.88 -4.32
C ILE A 294 -20.26 23.67 -5.73
N ILE A 295 -19.52 22.97 -6.60
CA ILE A 295 -19.99 22.71 -7.97
C ILE A 295 -21.24 21.83 -7.97
N GLY A 296 -21.30 20.82 -7.11
CA GLY A 296 -22.46 19.95 -6.95
C GLY A 296 -23.72 20.72 -6.56
N LEU A 297 -23.62 21.69 -5.64
CA LEU A 297 -24.71 22.58 -5.27
C LEU A 297 -25.15 23.49 -6.44
N LEU A 298 -24.20 23.97 -7.27
CA LEU A 298 -24.54 24.73 -8.48
C LEU A 298 -25.31 23.87 -9.49
N PHE A 299 -24.83 22.64 -9.76
CA PHE A 299 -25.55 21.68 -10.60
C PHE A 299 -26.93 21.37 -10.06
N ARG A 300 -27.06 21.23 -8.74
CA ARG A 300 -28.34 20.97 -8.09
C ARG A 300 -29.32 22.12 -8.27
N GLY A 301 -28.85 23.36 -8.12
CA GLY A 301 -29.63 24.56 -8.40
C GLY A 301 -30.14 24.60 -9.84
N TYR A 302 -29.31 24.16 -10.81
CA TYR A 302 -29.74 24.01 -12.20
C TYR A 302 -30.80 22.92 -12.37
N LEU A 303 -30.58 21.72 -11.80
CA LEU A 303 -31.52 20.59 -11.88
C LEU A 303 -32.85 20.84 -11.18
N ASN A 304 -32.90 21.69 -10.15
CA ASN A 304 -34.14 22.02 -9.45
C ASN A 304 -35.16 22.70 -10.39
N ARG A 305 -34.70 23.43 -11.41
CA ARG A 305 -35.59 24.00 -12.43
C ARG A 305 -36.30 22.95 -13.27
N LEU A 306 -35.76 21.73 -13.35
CA LEU A 306 -36.31 20.64 -14.16
C LEU A 306 -37.39 19.82 -13.43
N GLN A 307 -37.71 20.13 -12.17
CA GLN A 307 -38.74 19.45 -11.35
C GLN A 307 -38.67 17.91 -11.39
N LEU A 308 -37.46 17.36 -11.32
CA LEU A 308 -37.21 15.92 -11.38
C LEU A 308 -37.72 15.18 -10.12
N LEU A 309 -38.19 13.95 -10.30
CA LEU A 309 -38.45 12.98 -9.22
C LEU A 309 -37.18 12.71 -8.40
N ILE A 310 -37.34 12.30 -7.12
CA ILE A 310 -36.22 12.11 -6.18
C ILE A 310 -35.16 11.10 -6.67
N VAL A 311 -35.58 9.97 -7.25
CA VAL A 311 -34.66 8.91 -7.69
C VAL A 311 -33.85 9.33 -8.93
N PRO A 312 -34.47 9.82 -10.03
CA PRO A 312 -33.74 10.36 -11.18
C PRO A 312 -32.84 11.54 -10.84
N ARG A 313 -33.26 12.38 -9.88
CA ARG A 313 -32.48 13.52 -9.39
C ARG A 313 -31.17 13.08 -8.75
N LEU A 314 -31.20 12.11 -7.83
CA LEU A 314 -29.99 11.55 -7.21
C LEU A 314 -29.05 10.92 -8.25
N ALA A 315 -29.60 10.19 -9.22
CA ALA A 315 -28.80 9.61 -10.30
C ALA A 315 -28.11 10.69 -11.17
N ALA A 316 -28.80 11.79 -11.47
CA ALA A 316 -28.24 12.91 -12.22
C ALA A 316 -27.10 13.62 -11.44
N ILE A 317 -27.28 13.86 -10.14
CA ILE A 317 -26.24 14.45 -9.27
C ILE A 317 -25.02 13.54 -9.20
N LEU A 318 -25.22 12.23 -9.00
CA LEU A 318 -24.14 11.26 -8.96
C LEU A 318 -23.38 11.24 -10.30
N THR A 319 -24.10 11.21 -11.43
CA THR A 319 -23.51 11.22 -12.77
C THR A 319 -22.71 12.50 -13.01
N ALA A 320 -23.24 13.67 -12.65
CA ALA A 320 -22.54 14.95 -12.75
C ALA A 320 -21.28 14.99 -11.87
N THR A 321 -21.35 14.41 -10.66
CA THR A 321 -20.21 14.32 -9.74
C THR A 321 -19.10 13.43 -10.30
N VAL A 322 -19.46 12.28 -10.88
CA VAL A 322 -18.52 11.38 -11.56
C VAL A 322 -17.85 12.08 -12.75
N LEU A 323 -18.63 12.77 -13.60
CA LEU A 323 -18.09 13.54 -14.72
C LEU A 323 -17.15 14.65 -14.26
N LEU A 324 -17.51 15.37 -13.19
CA LEU A 324 -16.68 16.42 -12.62
C LEU A 324 -15.33 15.89 -12.13
N ILE A 325 -15.34 14.78 -11.37
CA ILE A 325 -14.11 14.16 -10.88
C ILE A 325 -13.27 13.62 -12.04
N GLY A 326 -13.90 13.00 -13.04
CA GLY A 326 -13.21 12.53 -14.24
C GLY A 326 -12.54 13.66 -15.02
N LEU A 327 -13.23 14.79 -15.19
CA LEU A 327 -12.66 15.99 -15.82
C LEU A 327 -11.50 16.55 -14.99
N LEU A 328 -11.67 16.62 -13.66
CA LEU A 328 -10.63 17.12 -12.77
C LEU A 328 -9.37 16.23 -12.79
N ALA A 329 -9.54 14.91 -12.88
CA ALA A 329 -8.45 13.96 -13.02
C ALA A 329 -7.66 14.19 -14.32
N VAL A 330 -8.35 14.37 -15.45
CA VAL A 330 -7.70 14.67 -16.75
C VAL A 330 -6.95 16.00 -16.71
N VAL A 331 -7.56 17.03 -16.13
CA VAL A 331 -6.92 18.36 -16.00
C VAL A 331 -5.70 18.29 -15.09
N MET A 332 -5.77 17.58 -13.97
CA MET A 332 -4.65 17.49 -13.03
C MET A 332 -3.49 16.67 -13.59
N GLU A 333 -3.76 15.58 -14.30
CA GLU A 333 -2.74 14.82 -15.03
C GLU A 333 -2.04 15.70 -16.07
N SER A 334 -2.79 16.56 -16.78
CA SER A 334 -2.21 17.48 -17.77
C SER A 334 -1.31 18.57 -17.14
N LEU A 335 -1.42 18.81 -15.84
CA LEU A 335 -0.60 19.75 -15.08
C LEU A 335 0.61 19.09 -14.39
N ASP A 336 0.84 17.78 -14.64
CA ASP A 336 1.84 16.93 -13.96
C ASP A 336 1.71 16.95 -12.42
N LEU A 337 0.52 17.32 -11.94
CA LEU A 337 0.16 17.25 -10.54
C LEU A 337 -0.37 15.86 -10.29
N SER A 338 0.52 14.97 -9.81
CA SER A 338 0.13 13.69 -9.21
C SER A 338 -0.59 13.95 -7.88
N LEU A 339 -1.79 14.50 -7.95
CA LEU A 339 -2.73 14.37 -6.85
C LEU A 339 -2.86 12.87 -6.60
N GLY A 340 -2.78 12.42 -5.35
CA GLY A 340 -3.02 11.04 -4.93
C GLY A 340 -4.48 10.60 -5.16
N LEU A 341 -5.05 10.93 -6.31
CA LEU A 341 -6.34 10.51 -6.84
C LEU A 341 -6.23 9.04 -7.26
N SER A 342 -5.96 8.17 -6.29
CA SER A 342 -6.50 6.82 -6.37
C SER A 342 -8.02 6.97 -6.20
N VAL A 343 -8.72 7.25 -7.30
CA VAL A 343 -10.16 7.53 -7.29
C VAL A 343 -10.91 6.26 -6.89
N SER A 344 -11.13 6.13 -5.59
CA SER A 344 -11.97 5.10 -5.00
C SER A 344 -13.45 5.42 -5.24
N LEU A 345 -14.26 4.40 -5.49
CA LEU A 345 -15.72 4.55 -5.66
C LEU A 345 -16.39 5.12 -4.40
N PHE A 346 -15.79 4.89 -3.23
CA PHE A 346 -16.38 5.21 -1.94
C PHE A 346 -16.49 6.74 -1.69
N PRO A 347 -15.41 7.55 -1.86
CA PRO A 347 -15.50 9.01 -1.83
C PRO A 347 -16.57 9.61 -2.76
N ILE A 348 -16.78 9.04 -3.95
CA ILE A 348 -17.74 9.56 -4.93
C ILE A 348 -19.17 9.48 -4.38
N VAL A 349 -19.55 8.33 -3.83
CA VAL A 349 -20.90 8.13 -3.26
C VAL A 349 -21.12 9.06 -2.06
N ILE A 350 -20.11 9.24 -1.22
CA ILE A 350 -20.19 10.14 -0.06
C ILE A 350 -20.38 11.58 -0.50
N LEU A 351 -19.64 12.03 -1.51
CA LEU A 351 -19.77 13.38 -2.07
C LEU A 351 -21.18 13.61 -2.61
N ALA A 352 -21.71 12.69 -3.41
CA ALA A 352 -23.08 12.81 -3.95
C ALA A 352 -24.14 12.86 -2.82
N MET A 353 -24.02 11.99 -1.81
CA MET A 353 -24.92 12.03 -0.64
C MET A 353 -24.80 13.34 0.16
N THR A 354 -23.59 13.88 0.26
CA THR A 354 -23.35 15.13 0.98
C THR A 354 -23.92 16.33 0.23
N ILE A 355 -23.77 16.37 -1.10
CA ILE A 355 -24.37 17.41 -1.96
C ILE A 355 -25.89 17.41 -1.79
N GLU A 356 -26.53 16.23 -1.78
CA GLU A 356 -27.99 16.16 -1.59
C GLU A 356 -28.40 16.67 -0.21
N ARG A 357 -27.74 16.22 0.86
CA ARG A 357 -28.05 16.69 2.23
C ARG A 357 -27.82 18.20 2.37
N ALA A 358 -26.73 18.71 1.83
CA ALA A 358 -26.42 20.14 1.85
C ALA A 358 -27.48 20.94 1.08
N SER A 359 -27.94 20.45 -0.07
CA SER A 359 -29.00 21.10 -0.84
C SER A 359 -30.34 21.10 -0.12
N MET A 360 -30.74 19.99 0.48
CA MET A 360 -31.99 19.91 1.27
C MET A 360 -31.92 20.87 2.45
N MET A 361 -30.81 20.87 3.19
CA MET A 361 -30.59 21.80 4.31
C MET A 361 -30.65 23.26 3.86
N TRP A 362 -30.12 23.56 2.67
CA TRP A 362 -30.14 24.91 2.10
C TRP A 362 -31.58 25.36 1.78
N GLU A 363 -32.40 24.47 1.24
CA GLU A 363 -33.81 24.74 0.93
C GLU A 363 -34.67 24.86 2.19
N GLU A 364 -34.42 24.03 3.21
CA GLU A 364 -35.23 23.97 4.44
C GLU A 364 -34.85 25.02 5.49
N ASN A 365 -33.56 25.17 5.78
CA ASN A 365 -33.04 25.97 6.90
C ASN A 365 -32.28 27.23 6.43
N GLY A 366 -32.12 27.40 5.12
CA GLY A 366 -31.44 28.54 4.51
C GLY A 366 -29.92 28.38 4.40
N ALA A 367 -29.31 29.36 3.73
CA ALA A 367 -27.89 29.37 3.38
C ALA A 367 -26.98 29.40 4.61
N THR A 368 -27.30 30.25 5.60
CA THR A 368 -26.44 30.47 6.78
C THR A 368 -26.30 29.20 7.62
N GLU A 369 -27.42 28.54 7.96
CA GLU A 369 -27.40 27.29 8.71
C GLU A 369 -26.67 26.18 7.93
N THR A 370 -26.82 26.15 6.61
CA THR A 370 -26.14 25.16 5.76
C THR A 370 -24.62 25.35 5.75
N ILE A 371 -24.15 26.60 5.68
CA ILE A 371 -22.71 26.89 5.74
C ILE A 371 -22.14 26.53 7.11
N ILE A 372 -22.85 26.87 8.20
CA ILE A 372 -22.43 26.52 9.57
C ILE A 372 -22.36 25.00 9.74
N ALA A 373 -23.41 24.27 9.31
CA ALA A 373 -23.45 22.82 9.35
C ALA A 373 -22.39 22.17 8.44
N GLY A 374 -22.06 22.79 7.31
CA GLY A 374 -20.99 22.34 6.42
C GLY A 374 -19.61 22.47 7.05
N LEU A 375 -19.32 23.63 7.64
CA LEU A 375 -18.09 23.84 8.40
C LEU A 375 -17.97 22.89 9.60
N GLY A 376 -19.06 22.71 10.35
CA GLY A 376 -19.11 21.72 11.44
C GLY A 376 -18.87 20.29 10.94
N THR A 377 -19.42 19.93 9.79
CA THR A 377 -19.21 18.60 9.18
C THR A 377 -17.75 18.38 8.81
N VAL A 378 -17.11 19.35 8.16
CA VAL A 378 -15.68 19.27 7.80
C VAL A 378 -14.84 19.21 9.08
N LEU A 379 -15.11 20.05 10.08
CA LEU A 379 -14.38 20.04 11.34
C LEU A 379 -14.50 18.71 12.08
N ALA A 380 -15.71 18.16 12.18
CA ALA A 380 -15.93 16.84 12.78
C ALA A 380 -15.25 15.72 11.98
N ALA A 381 -15.26 15.80 10.64
CA ALA A 381 -14.56 14.85 9.78
C ALA A 381 -13.04 14.90 9.94
N VAL A 382 -12.47 16.10 10.13
CA VAL A 382 -11.03 16.28 10.40
C VAL A 382 -10.63 15.70 11.75
N ILE A 383 -11.44 15.92 12.79
CA ILE A 383 -11.21 15.32 14.11
C ILE A 383 -11.31 13.79 14.03
N GLY A 384 -12.33 13.27 13.35
CA GLY A 384 -12.46 11.84 13.07
C GLY A 384 -11.25 11.28 12.33
N TYR A 385 -10.74 11.99 11.33
CA TYR A 385 -9.59 11.60 10.53
C TYR A 385 -8.33 11.48 11.38
N PHE A 386 -8.06 12.46 12.24
CA PHE A 386 -6.90 12.42 13.14
C PHE A 386 -6.98 11.28 14.16
N CYS A 387 -8.17 10.92 14.61
CA CYS A 387 -8.33 9.70 15.40
C CYS A 387 -8.04 8.44 14.58
N MET A 388 -8.56 8.37 13.36
CA MET A 388 -8.44 7.19 12.51
C MET A 388 -7.03 6.96 11.95
N ILE A 389 -6.19 7.99 11.85
CA ILE A 389 -4.81 7.85 11.37
C ILE A 389 -3.80 7.62 12.50
N ASN A 390 -4.25 7.63 13.76
CA ASN A 390 -3.36 7.44 14.89
C ASN A 390 -2.97 5.95 15.02
N ASP A 391 -1.69 5.65 14.82
CA ASP A 391 -1.12 4.30 14.90
C ASP A 391 -1.48 3.56 16.20
N TYR A 392 -1.59 4.28 17.32
CA TYR A 392 -2.00 3.68 18.58
C TYR A 392 -3.44 3.21 18.51
N VAL A 393 -4.36 4.07 18.08
CA VAL A 393 -5.79 3.72 17.97
C VAL A 393 -5.97 2.56 17.01
N GLU A 394 -5.28 2.58 15.86
CA GLU A 394 -5.32 1.51 14.88
C GLU A 394 -4.80 0.18 15.45
N HIS A 395 -3.65 0.22 16.13
CA HIS A 395 -3.06 -0.97 16.74
C HIS A 395 -3.94 -1.55 17.85
N TRP A 396 -4.40 -0.75 18.81
CA TRP A 396 -5.23 -1.22 19.93
C TRP A 396 -6.54 -1.82 19.43
N ALA A 397 -7.21 -1.15 18.50
CA ALA A 397 -8.49 -1.60 17.98
C ALA A 397 -8.37 -2.92 17.21
N PHE A 398 -7.29 -3.09 16.44
CA PHE A 398 -7.06 -4.31 15.66
C PHE A 398 -6.59 -5.50 16.52
N VAL A 399 -5.71 -5.25 17.50
CA VAL A 399 -5.18 -6.30 18.38
C VAL A 399 -6.23 -6.78 19.39
N PHE A 400 -7.06 -5.87 19.90
CA PHE A 400 -8.09 -6.16 20.91
C PHE A 400 -9.48 -5.81 20.38
N PRO A 401 -10.07 -6.66 19.52
CA PRO A 401 -11.41 -6.41 18.97
C PRO A 401 -12.50 -6.36 20.05
N GLU A 402 -12.26 -6.88 21.26
CA GLU A 402 -13.15 -6.74 22.40
C GLU A 402 -13.38 -5.28 22.82
N LEU A 403 -12.45 -4.38 22.47
CA LEU A 403 -12.63 -2.94 22.65
C LEU A 403 -13.85 -2.41 21.88
N LEU A 404 -14.28 -3.08 20.81
CA LEU A 404 -15.52 -2.72 20.11
C LEU A 404 -16.77 -2.86 20.99
N LEU A 405 -16.79 -3.85 21.91
CA LEU A 405 -17.89 -3.98 22.88
C LEU A 405 -17.86 -2.86 23.91
N LEU A 406 -16.67 -2.42 24.33
CA LEU A 406 -16.51 -1.24 25.18
C LEU A 406 -16.99 0.02 24.45
N VAL A 407 -16.58 0.21 23.20
CA VAL A 407 -17.01 1.32 22.34
C VAL A 407 -18.52 1.32 22.14
N LEU A 408 -19.13 0.15 21.96
CA LEU A 408 -20.59 -0.01 21.90
C LEU A 408 -21.24 0.44 23.21
N GLY A 409 -20.72 0.00 24.36
CA GLY A 409 -21.21 0.42 25.67
C GLY A 409 -21.11 1.93 25.89
N LEU A 410 -19.98 2.53 25.49
CA LEU A 410 -19.78 3.98 25.54
C LEU A 410 -20.73 4.72 24.60
N ASN A 411 -20.96 4.21 23.38
CA ASN A 411 -21.93 4.78 22.45
C ASN A 411 -23.35 4.78 23.03
N ILE A 412 -23.75 3.70 23.70
CA ILE A 412 -25.04 3.64 24.39
C ILE A 412 -25.10 4.66 25.53
N LEU A 413 -24.03 4.81 26.31
CA LEU A 413 -23.95 5.78 27.41
C LEU A 413 -24.05 7.21 26.88
N VAL A 414 -23.29 7.56 25.83
CA VAL A 414 -23.37 8.86 25.15
C VAL A 414 -24.76 9.08 24.58
N GLY A 415 -25.38 8.06 23.99
CA GLY A 415 -26.76 8.15 23.49
C GLY A 415 -27.81 8.41 24.57
N ARG A 416 -27.54 8.06 25.83
CA ARG A 416 -28.42 8.38 26.98
C ARG A 416 -28.10 9.73 27.63
N TYR A 417 -27.06 10.42 27.18
CA TYR A 417 -26.67 11.71 27.73
C TYR A 417 -27.65 12.80 27.26
N ASN A 418 -28.54 13.23 28.15
CA ASN A 418 -29.45 14.37 27.95
C ASN A 418 -28.93 15.66 28.60
N GLY A 419 -27.63 15.73 28.95
CA GLY A 419 -27.06 16.93 29.57
C GLY A 419 -26.93 18.08 28.58
N TYR A 420 -26.70 19.29 29.11
CA TYR A 420 -26.52 20.50 28.29
C TYR A 420 -25.30 20.36 27.37
N LYS A 421 -25.46 20.84 26.12
CA LYS A 421 -24.36 20.93 25.16
C LYS A 421 -23.35 21.98 25.61
N LEU A 422 -22.05 21.72 25.44
CA LEU A 422 -20.98 22.66 25.80
C LEU A 422 -21.16 24.03 25.12
N ILE A 423 -21.56 24.02 23.84
CA ILE A 423 -21.83 25.26 23.09
C ILE A 423 -23.00 26.05 23.68
N GLU A 424 -24.03 25.36 24.18
CA GLU A 424 -25.17 26.01 24.84
C GLU A 424 -24.78 26.59 26.20
N TYR A 425 -23.93 25.89 26.95
CA TYR A 425 -23.39 26.40 28.21
C TYR A 425 -22.67 27.76 28.01
N PHE A 426 -21.82 27.88 27.00
CA PHE A 426 -21.14 29.15 26.69
C PHE A 426 -22.12 30.25 26.25
N ARG A 427 -23.16 29.89 25.48
CA ARG A 427 -24.21 30.84 25.08
C ARG A 427 -25.04 31.34 26.28
N PHE A 428 -25.36 30.47 27.22
CA PHE A 428 -26.08 30.87 28.43
C PHE A 428 -25.22 31.71 29.37
N LEU A 429 -23.91 31.43 29.45
CA LEU A 429 -22.96 32.23 30.21
C LEU A 429 -22.82 33.66 29.64
N SER A 430 -22.83 33.82 28.31
CA SER A 430 -22.77 35.14 27.68
C SER A 430 -24.06 35.93 27.89
N LEU A 431 -25.23 35.29 27.81
CA LEU A 431 -26.52 35.90 28.14
C LEU A 431 -26.60 36.33 29.61
N GLN A 432 -26.09 35.51 30.54
CA GLN A 432 -26.06 35.84 31.96
C GLN A 432 -25.14 37.03 32.25
N ARG A 433 -24.00 37.13 31.56
CA ARG A 433 -23.12 38.31 31.65
C ARG A 433 -23.80 39.58 31.13
N GLN A 434 -24.53 39.50 30.02
CA GLN A 434 -25.29 40.64 29.48
C GLN A 434 -26.43 41.07 30.41
N LEU A 435 -27.16 40.11 31.00
CA LEU A 435 -28.21 40.40 31.98
C LEU A 435 -27.68 41.05 33.27
N ASN A 436 -26.49 40.65 33.73
CA ASN A 436 -25.85 41.27 34.89
C ASN A 436 -25.33 42.69 34.58
N GLN A 437 -24.90 42.95 33.35
CA GLN A 437 -24.51 44.31 32.91
C GLN A 437 -25.70 45.24 32.68
N ALA A 438 -26.88 44.71 32.33
CA ALA A 438 -28.10 45.50 32.17
C ALA A 438 -28.81 45.83 33.51
N LYS A 439 -28.38 45.22 34.62
CA LYS A 439 -28.92 45.43 35.97
C LYS A 439 -28.04 46.29 36.89
N GLY A 440 -26.82 46.64 36.46
CA GLY A 440 -25.94 47.60 37.13
C GLY A 440 -25.91 48.90 36.35
#